data_AF-A0A2R6EZ83-F1
#
_entry.id   AF-A0A2R6EZ83-F1
#
_cell.length_a   1.000
_cell.length_b   1.000
_cell.length_c   1.000
_cell.angle_alpha   90.00
_cell.angle_beta   90.00
_cell.angle_gamma   90.00
#
_symmetry.space_group_name_H-M   'P 1'
#
loop_
_entity.id
_entity.type
_entity.pdbx_description
1 polymer ?
#
loop_
_entity_poly.entity_id
_entity_poly.type
_entity_poly.pdbx_seq_one_letter_code
_entity_poly.pdbx_strand_id
1 'polypeptide(L)' 'MQSVTGPGGQTLFVDRTEGKRGAKGPFHVVYADERGQQRWGFFCTNCETVNNALLLCQCH' A
#
# COMPACT_ATOMS: atom_id res chain seq x y z
N MET A 1 4.88 11.24 -1.47
CA MET A 1 3.99 10.11 -1.13
C MET A 1 2.53 10.55 -1.26
N GLN A 2 1.62 9.63 -1.56
CA GLN A 2 0.18 9.89 -1.58
C GLN A 2 -0.43 9.40 -0.27
N SER A 3 -1.29 10.20 0.38
CA SER A 3 -2.05 9.74 1.54
C SER A 3 -3.28 8.94 1.13
N VAL A 4 -3.59 7.89 1.87
CA VAL A 4 -4.80 7.06 1.72
C VAL A 4 -5.37 6.72 3.09
N THR A 5 -6.68 6.49 3.15
CA THR A 5 -7.34 6.01 4.37
C THR A 5 -7.20 4.50 4.45
N GLY A 6 -6.51 4.03 5.49
CA GLY A 6 -6.34 2.62 5.83
C GLY A 6 -7.46 2.08 6.72
N PRO A 7 -7.32 0.82 7.16
CA PRO A 7 -8.28 0.17 8.05
C PRO A 7 -8.50 0.97 9.34
N GLY A 8 -9.75 1.10 9.77
CA GLY A 8 -10.09 1.85 10.98
C GLY A 8 -9.88 3.37 10.88
N GLY A 9 -9.77 3.93 9.67
CA GLY A 9 -9.65 5.37 9.45
C GLY A 9 -8.24 5.94 9.63
N GLN A 10 -7.22 5.10 9.81
CA GLN A 10 -5.84 5.55 9.93
C GLN A 10 -5.33 6.15 8.61
N THR A 11 -4.50 7.19 8.68
CA THR A 11 -3.85 7.74 7.48
C THR A 11 -2.58 6.95 7.18
N LEU A 12 -2.42 6.51 5.93
CA LEU A 12 -1.26 5.78 5.43
C LEU A 12 -0.67 6.46 4.20
N PHE A 13 0.59 6.17 3.90
CA PHE A 13 1.36 6.85 2.86
C PHE A 13 1.85 5.85 1.81
N VAL A 14 1.35 5.99 0.59
CA VAL A 14 1.73 5.15 -0.54
C VAL A 14 2.89 5.79 -1.28
N ASP A 15 3.96 5.03 -1.47
CA ASP A 15 5.04 5.40 -2.37
C ASP A 15 4.77 4.88 -3.79
N ARG A 16 4.29 5.79 -4.66
CA ARG A 16 4.04 5.51 -6.08
C ARG A 16 5.29 5.58 -6.96
N THR A 17 6.44 6.02 -6.41
CA THR A 17 7.68 6.18 -7.17
C THR A 17 8.42 4.85 -7.34
N GLU A 18 8.37 3.98 -6.33
CA GLU A 18 8.84 2.59 -6.42
C GLU A 18 7.69 1.61 -6.66
N GLY A 19 7.27 1.47 -7.92
CA GLY A 19 6.40 0.36 -8.32
C GLY A 19 7.19 -0.95 -8.35
N LYS A 20 7.15 -1.76 -7.29
CA LYS A 20 7.71 -3.12 -7.36
C LYS A 20 6.78 -3.99 -8.21
N ARG A 21 7.28 -4.49 -9.35
CA ARG A 21 6.57 -5.49 -10.17
C ARG A 21 6.44 -6.79 -9.36
N GLY A 22 5.27 -7.04 -8.78
CA GLY A 22 4.92 -8.33 -8.19
C GLY A 22 4.29 -9.27 -9.21
N ALA A 23 4.13 -10.54 -8.84
CA ALA A 23 3.56 -11.59 -9.70
C ALA A 23 2.11 -11.32 -10.18
N LYS A 24 1.38 -10.37 -9.57
CA LYS A 24 0.01 -9.98 -9.92
C LYS A 24 -0.14 -8.52 -10.36
N GLY A 25 0.95 -7.82 -10.69
CA GLY A 25 0.96 -6.39 -11.04
C GLY A 25 1.87 -5.54 -10.13
N PRO A 26 1.99 -4.23 -10.39
CA PRO A 26 2.78 -3.35 -9.54
C PRO A 26 2.12 -3.22 -8.16
N PHE A 27 2.86 -3.55 -7.11
CA PHE A 27 2.48 -3.21 -5.73
C PHE A 27 3.33 -2.03 -5.29
N HIS A 28 2.68 -1.03 -4.71
CA HIS A 28 3.37 0.12 -4.11
C HIS A 28 3.56 -0.12 -2.61
N VAL A 29 4.68 0.32 -2.06
CA VAL A 29 4.93 0.19 -0.62
C VAL A 29 4.06 1.21 0.12
N VAL A 30 3.48 0.78 1.25
CA VAL A 30 2.68 1.63 2.14
C VAL A 30 3.44 1.80 3.44
N TYR A 31 3.49 3.03 3.92
CA TYR A 31 4.13 3.44 5.16
C TYR A 31 3.11 4.00 6.15
N ALA A 32 3.40 3.84 7.44
CA ALA A 32 2.60 4.40 8.52
C ALA A 32 2.93 5.87 8.79
N ASP A 33 4.05 6.37 8.24
CA ASP A 33 4.50 7.76 8.36
C ASP A 33 4.85 8.35 6.99
N GLU A 34 4.71 9.67 6.89
CA GLU A 34 4.97 10.45 5.68
C GLU A 34 6.44 10.47 5.26
N ARG A 35 7.37 10.10 6.16
CA ARG A 35 8.81 10.08 5.87
C ARG A 35 9.26 8.72 5.34
N GLY A 36 8.38 7.73 5.30
CA GLY A 36 8.67 6.42 4.73
C GLY A 36 9.60 5.58 5.61
N GLN A 37 9.60 5.81 6.93
CA GLN A 37 10.50 5.15 7.86
C GLN A 37 9.91 3.84 8.41
N GLN A 38 8.59 3.78 8.57
CA GLN A 38 7.86 2.66 9.13
C GLN A 38 6.98 2.02 8.06
N ARG A 39 7.49 0.94 7.46
CA ARG A 39 6.74 0.17 6.47
C ARG A 39 5.51 -0.47 7.13
N TRP A 40 4.35 -0.22 6.53
CA TRP A 40 3.07 -0.76 6.97
C TRP A 40 2.62 -1.97 6.13
N GLY A 41 2.77 -1.90 4.80
CA GLY A 41 2.26 -2.93 3.91
C GLY A 41 2.39 -2.58 2.43
N PHE A 42 1.37 -2.94 1.66
CA PHE A 42 1.32 -2.76 0.21
C PHE A 42 -0.01 -2.19 -0.24
N PHE A 43 0.04 -1.37 -1.29
CA PHE A 43 -1.12 -0.87 -2.01
C PHE A 43 -1.30 -1.71 -3.25
N CYS A 44 -2.48 -2.31 -3.38
CA CYS A 44 -2.89 -3.05 -4.55
C CYS A 44 -3.52 -2.09 -5.56
N THR A 45 -2.88 -1.91 -6.71
CA THR A 45 -3.38 -1.01 -7.76
C THR A 45 -4.65 -1.52 -8.44
N ASN A 46 -4.94 -2.83 -8.37
CA ASN A 46 -6.11 -3.41 -9.02
C ASN A 46 -7.44 -3.00 -8.33
N CYS A 47 -7.42 -2.84 -7.02
CA CYS A 47 -8.62 -2.60 -6.21
C CYS A 47 -8.48 -1.36 -5.35
N GLU A 48 -7.42 -0.59 -5.60
CA GLU A 48 -7.10 0.68 -4.95
C GLU A 48 -7.18 0.63 -3.42
N THR A 49 -6.71 -0.49 -2.85
CA THR A 49 -6.79 -0.79 -1.41
C THR A 49 -5.42 -1.13 -0.83
N VAL A 50 -5.28 -0.96 0.49
CA VAL A 50 -4.06 -1.27 1.25
C VAL A 50 -4.22 -2.58 2.01
N ASN A 51 -3.16 -3.38 2.04
CA ASN A 51 -3.10 -4.58 2.87
C ASN A 51 -1.73 -4.73 3.54
N ASN A 52 -1.73 -5.17 4.80
CA ASN A 52 -0.52 -5.48 5.56
C ASN A 52 -0.03 -6.93 5.31
N ALA A 53 -0.90 -7.83 4.80
CA ALA A 53 -0.51 -9.18 4.42
C ALA A 53 0.03 -9.22 2.97
N LEU A 54 1.28 -9.68 2.82
CA LEU A 54 2.06 -9.76 1.57
C LEU A 54 1.37 -10.45 0.37
N LEU A 55 0.31 -11.24 0.57
CA LEU A 55 -0.18 -12.19 -0.45
C LEU A 55 -1.63 -12.04 -0.89
N LEU A 56 -2.42 -11.12 -0.34
CA LEU A 56 -3.84 -11.08 -0.64
C LEU A 56 -4.32 -9.67 -0.96
N CYS A 57 -4.25 -9.29 -2.23
CA CYS A 57 -5.18 -8.30 -2.75
C CYS A 57 -6.58 -8.95 -2.76
N GLN A 58 -7.29 -8.87 -1.62
CA GLN A 58 -8.67 -9.34 -1.44
C GLN A 58 -9.61 -8.30 -2.08
N CYS A 59 -9.68 -8.30 -3.40
CA CYS A 59 -10.79 -7.65 -4.08
C CYS A 59 -12.03 -8.51 -3.86
N HIS A 60 -13.01 -8.02 -3.12
CA HIS A 60 -14.35 -8.62 -3.10
C HIS A 60 -15.23 -7.80 -4.04
#